data_AF-A0A7V9KR51-F1
#
_entry.id   AF-A0A7V9KR51-F1
#
_cell.length_a   1.000
_cell.length_b   1.000
_cell.length_c   1.000
_cell.angle_alpha   90.00
_cell.angle_beta   90.00
_cell.angle_gamma   90.00
#
_symmetry.space_group_name_H-M   'P 1'
#
loop_
_entity.id
_entity.type
_entity.pdbx_description
1 polymer ?
#
loop_
_entity_poly.entity_id
_entity_poly.type
_entity_poly.pdbx_seq_one_letter_code
_entity_poly.pdbx_strand_id
1 'polypeptide(L)'
;MELLLGDRVTHSTRPDWGLGQIFELSGNGKVRVYFSCAGRRQIATNVVELLKVDGDKTNSELLDTLSDRTWPYARFNIYVIELNEAVWNEHAYRAENPNRDPAKPCLYVGMSWHTPEERFAQHMAGGVLAARYVHRYRQGARLRGDLFQHLNPMHKRLAALMEVERAHQLRGLGFGVWQK
;
A
#
# COMPACT_ATOMS: atom_id res chain seq x y z
N MET A 1 -1.93 -30.06 0.55
CA MET A 1 -1.80 -29.37 1.84
C MET A 1 -3.05 -28.53 2.05
N GLU A 2 -3.74 -28.69 3.18
CA GLU A 2 -5.00 -27.99 3.45
C GLU A 2 -4.75 -26.52 3.81
N LEU A 3 -5.53 -25.60 3.24
CA LEU A 3 -5.47 -24.17 3.53
C LEU A 3 -6.40 -23.84 4.71
N LEU A 4 -5.86 -23.15 5.71
CA LEU A 4 -6.57 -22.76 6.91
C LEU A 4 -6.76 -21.25 6.98
N LEU A 5 -7.74 -20.84 7.77
CA LEU A 5 -7.93 -19.44 8.12
C LEU A 5 -6.70 -18.92 8.86
N GLY A 6 -6.16 -17.78 8.45
CA GLY A 6 -4.95 -17.18 9.02
C GLY A 6 -3.66 -17.58 8.30
N ASP A 7 -3.69 -18.59 7.44
CA ASP A 7 -2.50 -19.01 6.70
C ASP A 7 -1.88 -17.85 5.90
N ARG A 8 -0.56 -17.80 5.95
CA ARG A 8 0.30 -16.90 5.18
C ARG A 8 0.60 -17.55 3.83
N VAL A 9 0.32 -16.83 2.74
CA VAL A 9 0.41 -17.38 1.38
C VAL A 9 0.99 -16.39 0.38
N THR A 10 1.53 -16.90 -0.72
CA THR A 10 1.83 -16.12 -1.94
C THR A 10 1.07 -16.69 -3.12
N HIS A 11 0.84 -15.85 -4.14
CA HIS A 11 0.18 -16.27 -5.36
C HIS A 11 1.22 -16.82 -6.35
N SER A 12 1.09 -18.10 -6.75
CA SER A 12 2.06 -18.80 -7.61
C SER A 12 2.43 -18.05 -8.89
N THR A 13 1.44 -17.47 -9.58
CA THR A 13 1.66 -16.73 -10.84
C THR A 13 1.72 -15.21 -10.70
N ARG A 14 1.52 -14.68 -9.48
CA ARG A 14 1.47 -13.23 -9.20
C ARG A 14 2.31 -12.90 -7.97
N PRO A 15 3.64 -13.12 -8.01
CA PRO A 15 4.52 -12.79 -6.90
C PRO A 15 4.52 -11.29 -6.59
N ASP A 16 4.15 -10.44 -7.57
CA ASP A 16 3.96 -9.00 -7.42
C ASP A 16 2.91 -8.62 -6.37
N TRP A 17 2.00 -9.54 -6.04
CA TRP A 17 0.97 -9.30 -5.02
C TRP A 17 1.51 -9.37 -3.59
N GLY A 18 2.70 -9.93 -3.40
CA GLY A 18 3.35 -10.04 -2.10
C GLY A 18 2.73 -11.08 -1.18
N LEU A 19 3.00 -10.94 0.11
CA LEU A 19 2.49 -11.82 1.17
C LEU A 19 1.00 -11.59 1.35
N GLY A 20 0.24 -12.67 1.53
CA GLY A 20 -1.18 -12.64 1.80
C GLY A 20 -1.60 -13.40 3.05
N GLN A 21 -2.77 -13.05 3.58
CA GLN A 21 -3.45 -13.79 4.65
C GLN A 21 -4.81 -14.30 4.16
N ILE A 22 -5.06 -15.60 4.35
CA ILE A 22 -6.41 -16.15 4.19
C ILE A 22 -7.28 -15.64 5.33
N PHE A 23 -8.35 -14.90 5.03
CA PHE A 23 -9.27 -14.36 6.05
C PHE A 23 -10.70 -14.92 5.95
N GLU A 24 -11.00 -15.65 4.87
CA GLU A 24 -12.28 -16.32 4.67
C GLU A 24 -12.09 -17.58 3.81
N LEU A 25 -12.62 -18.71 4.27
CA LEU A 25 -12.71 -19.95 3.50
C LEU A 25 -14.15 -20.09 3.01
N SER A 26 -14.35 -20.23 1.70
CA SER A 26 -15.65 -20.50 1.11
C SER A 26 -15.74 -21.99 0.78
N GLY A 27 -16.81 -22.66 1.19
CA GLY A 27 -16.96 -24.12 1.07
C GLY A 27 -17.00 -24.68 -0.37
N ASN A 28 -16.83 -23.84 -1.40
CA ASN A 28 -16.84 -24.20 -2.82
C ASN A 28 -15.45 -24.20 -3.47
N GLY A 29 -14.37 -24.38 -2.70
CA GLY A 29 -13.00 -24.32 -3.22
C GLY A 29 -12.55 -22.90 -3.59
N LYS A 30 -13.16 -21.88 -3.00
CA LYS A 30 -12.72 -20.49 -3.10
C LYS A 30 -12.27 -20.00 -1.73
N VAL A 31 -11.23 -19.18 -1.73
CA VAL A 31 -10.73 -18.52 -0.51
C VAL A 31 -10.65 -17.02 -0.76
N ARG A 32 -10.86 -16.22 0.28
CA ARG A 32 -10.54 -14.80 0.22
C ARG A 32 -9.23 -14.55 0.94
N VAL A 33 -8.34 -13.88 0.22
CA VAL A 33 -6.99 -13.56 0.66
C VAL A 33 -6.85 -12.05 0.61
N TYR A 34 -6.24 -11.47 1.63
CA TYR A 34 -5.75 -10.10 1.54
C TYR A 34 -4.25 -10.15 1.27
N PHE A 35 -3.83 -9.64 0.12
CA PHE A 35 -2.42 -9.52 -0.27
C PHE A 35 -1.90 -8.12 0.02
N SER A 36 -0.69 -7.98 0.54
CA SER A 36 -0.13 -6.68 0.94
C SER A 36 -0.04 -5.66 -0.21
N CYS A 37 0.22 -6.10 -1.45
CA CYS A 37 0.30 -5.21 -2.61
C CYS A 37 -1.01 -5.12 -3.41
N ALA A 38 -1.86 -6.16 -3.35
CA ALA A 38 -3.06 -6.26 -4.18
C ALA A 38 -4.37 -6.03 -3.41
N GLY A 39 -4.34 -6.03 -2.08
CA GLY A 39 -5.53 -5.92 -1.25
C GLY A 39 -6.37 -7.21 -1.28
N ARG A 40 -7.69 -7.07 -1.07
CA ARG A 40 -8.62 -8.21 -1.03
C ARG A 40 -8.78 -8.85 -2.41
N ARG A 41 -8.63 -10.17 -2.47
CA ARG A 41 -8.84 -10.99 -3.66
C ARG A 41 -9.61 -12.25 -3.30
N GLN A 42 -10.46 -12.70 -4.21
CA GLN A 42 -11.10 -14.01 -4.13
C GLN A 42 -10.39 -14.94 -5.11
N ILE A 43 -9.86 -16.04 -4.59
CA ILE A 43 -9.05 -17.00 -5.34
C ILE A 43 -9.79 -18.31 -5.41
N ALA A 44 -9.92 -18.87 -6.61
CA ALA A 44 -10.42 -20.21 -6.84
C ALA A 44 -9.24 -21.17 -6.78
N THR A 45 -9.14 -21.98 -5.72
CA THR A 45 -7.96 -22.81 -5.45
C THR A 45 -7.85 -24.01 -6.37
N ASN A 46 -8.92 -24.33 -7.10
CA ASN A 46 -8.92 -25.29 -8.20
C ASN A 46 -8.30 -24.75 -9.49
N VAL A 47 -8.12 -23.42 -9.61
CA VAL A 47 -7.54 -22.76 -10.79
C VAL A 47 -6.12 -22.28 -10.51
N VAL A 48 -5.87 -21.79 -9.29
CA VAL A 48 -4.60 -21.18 -8.91
C VAL A 48 -4.09 -21.80 -7.61
N GLU A 49 -2.83 -22.18 -7.60
CA GLU A 49 -2.13 -22.61 -6.40
C GLU A 49 -1.71 -21.41 -5.53
N LEU A 50 -2.01 -21.49 -4.24
CA LEU A 50 -1.49 -20.61 -3.22
C LEU A 50 -0.37 -21.34 -2.48
N LEU A 51 0.82 -20.76 -2.48
CA LEU A 51 2.00 -21.33 -1.83
C LEU A 51 2.04 -20.84 -0.39
N LYS A 52 2.00 -21.76 0.58
CA LYS A 52 2.18 -21.40 1.99
C LYS A 52 3.57 -20.81 2.22
N VAL A 53 3.62 -19.81 3.09
CA VAL A 53 4.86 -19.18 3.54
C VAL A 53 5.01 -19.46 5.02
N ASP A 54 6.17 -19.99 5.41
CA ASP A 54 6.52 -20.32 6.79
C ASP A 54 7.81 -19.59 7.23
N GLY A 55 8.07 -19.56 8.54
CA GLY A 55 9.25 -18.94 9.15
C GLY A 55 9.21 -17.40 9.16
N ASP A 56 10.38 -16.76 9.21
CA ASP A 56 10.50 -15.30 9.37
C ASP A 56 9.82 -14.48 8.26
N LYS A 57 9.58 -15.10 7.10
CA LYS A 57 8.89 -14.50 5.94
C LYS A 57 7.38 -14.29 6.17
N THR A 58 6.86 -14.70 7.32
CA THR A 58 5.44 -14.54 7.68
C THR A 58 5.12 -13.24 8.43
N ASN A 59 6.15 -12.57 8.98
CA ASN A 59 5.94 -11.39 9.82
C ASN A 59 5.36 -10.23 9.02
N SER A 60 4.16 -9.79 9.39
CA SER A 60 3.51 -8.63 8.79
C SER A 60 2.47 -8.06 9.74
N GLU A 61 2.81 -6.98 10.44
CA GLU A 61 1.87 -6.30 11.34
C GLU A 61 0.59 -5.86 10.62
N LEU A 62 0.71 -5.47 9.34
CA LEU A 62 -0.43 -5.16 8.48
C LEU A 62 -1.40 -6.33 8.40
N LEU A 63 -0.89 -7.53 8.11
CA LEU A 63 -1.73 -8.71 7.96
C LEU A 63 -2.24 -9.21 9.32
N ASP A 64 -1.41 -9.18 10.36
CA ASP A 64 -1.82 -9.53 11.74
C ASP A 64 -3.00 -8.66 12.22
N THR A 65 -3.02 -7.38 11.80
CA THR A 65 -4.09 -6.43 12.10
C THR A 65 -5.40 -6.73 11.34
N LEU A 66 -5.36 -7.45 10.21
CA LEU A 66 -6.56 -7.78 9.42
C LEU A 66 -7.45 -8.84 10.08
N SER A 67 -6.90 -9.67 10.97
CA SER A 67 -7.65 -10.75 11.62
C SER A 67 -8.67 -10.27 12.65
N ASP A 68 -8.64 -9.00 13.06
CA ASP A 68 -9.69 -8.44 13.89
C ASP A 68 -10.96 -8.27 13.04
N ARG A 69 -11.93 -9.18 13.24
CA ARG A 69 -13.08 -9.38 12.35
C ARG A 69 -14.22 -8.36 12.45
N THR A 70 -14.06 -7.27 13.20
CA THR A 70 -15.14 -6.30 13.42
C THR A 70 -14.63 -4.87 13.29
N TRP A 71 -14.52 -4.38 12.05
CA TRP A 71 -14.07 -3.01 11.76
C TRP A 71 -15.26 -2.28 11.12
N PRO A 72 -16.11 -1.61 11.93
CA PRO A 72 -17.46 -1.26 11.46
C PRO A 72 -17.48 -0.27 10.31
N TYR A 73 -16.41 0.50 10.02
CA TYR A 73 -16.39 1.41 8.88
C TYR A 73 -14.98 1.61 8.31
N ALA A 74 -14.79 1.26 7.03
CA ALA A 74 -13.62 1.66 6.25
C ALA A 74 -13.84 3.08 5.71
N ARG A 75 -13.21 4.08 6.35
CA ARG A 75 -13.35 5.51 6.02
C ARG A 75 -12.02 6.23 5.80
N PHE A 76 -10.91 5.52 5.89
CA PHE A 76 -9.59 6.05 5.65
C PHE A 76 -9.07 5.56 4.31
N ASN A 77 -8.26 6.39 3.69
CA ASN A 77 -7.66 6.16 2.38
C ASN A 77 -6.16 6.39 2.50
N ILE A 78 -5.37 5.52 1.88
CA ILE A 78 -4.01 5.90 1.50
C ILE A 78 -4.05 6.64 0.16
N TYR A 79 -3.02 7.42 -0.15
CA TYR A 79 -2.87 8.08 -1.43
C TYR A 79 -1.40 8.20 -1.80
N VAL A 80 -1.14 8.27 -3.11
CA VAL A 80 0.19 8.45 -3.67
C VAL A 80 0.15 9.63 -4.63
N ILE A 81 1.06 10.57 -4.42
CA ILE A 81 1.22 11.77 -5.25
C ILE A 81 2.57 11.69 -5.94
N GLU A 82 2.58 11.80 -7.26
CA GLU A 82 3.80 12.09 -8.02
C GLU A 82 4.18 13.55 -7.82
N LEU A 83 5.43 13.79 -7.46
CA LEU A 83 6.00 15.11 -7.19
C LEU A 83 6.85 15.56 -8.38
N ASN A 84 7.09 16.87 -8.45
CA ASN A 84 8.12 17.41 -9.33
C ASN A 84 9.49 16.79 -8.98
N GLU A 85 10.25 16.38 -9.99
CA GLU A 85 11.55 15.71 -9.81
C GLU A 85 12.56 16.58 -9.02
N ALA A 86 12.42 17.91 -9.05
CA ALA A 86 13.26 18.83 -8.28
C ALA A 86 13.29 18.53 -6.77
N VAL A 87 12.31 17.79 -6.22
CA VAL A 87 12.35 17.29 -4.83
C VAL A 87 13.60 16.46 -4.55
N TRP A 88 14.20 15.84 -5.57
CA TRP A 88 15.43 15.08 -5.44
C TRP A 88 16.60 15.93 -4.93
N ASN A 89 16.56 17.26 -5.09
CA ASN A 89 17.60 18.15 -4.57
C ASN A 89 17.56 18.26 -3.03
N GLU A 90 16.48 17.83 -2.37
CA GLU A 90 16.37 17.79 -0.91
C GLU A 90 17.22 16.63 -0.34
N HIS A 91 18.24 16.97 0.45
CA HIS A 91 19.15 15.98 1.05
C HIS A 91 18.39 14.90 1.83
N ALA A 92 17.41 15.30 2.64
CA ALA A 92 16.61 14.36 3.41
C ALA A 92 15.82 13.41 2.50
N TYR A 93 15.26 13.89 1.38
CA TYR A 93 14.53 13.04 0.44
C TYR A 93 15.45 11.98 -0.19
N ARG A 94 16.67 12.34 -0.58
CA ARG A 94 17.65 11.38 -1.10
C ARG A 94 18.09 10.35 -0.07
N ALA A 95 18.25 10.77 1.19
CA ALA A 95 18.67 9.89 2.28
C ALA A 95 17.67 8.73 2.51
N GLU A 96 16.37 8.97 2.33
CA GLU A 96 15.33 7.93 2.40
C GLU A 96 15.26 7.02 1.16
N ASN A 97 16.00 7.36 0.09
CA ASN A 97 15.90 6.73 -1.22
C ASN A 97 17.29 6.42 -1.83
N PRO A 98 18.17 5.68 -1.12
CA PRO A 98 19.54 5.45 -1.58
C PRO A 98 19.62 4.64 -2.89
N ASN A 99 18.62 3.81 -3.17
CA ASN A 99 18.58 2.91 -4.33
C ASN A 99 17.56 3.37 -5.40
N ARG A 100 17.27 4.68 -5.49
CA ARG A 100 16.31 5.20 -6.47
C ARG A 100 16.79 4.88 -7.90
N ASP A 101 15.87 4.37 -8.71
CA ASP A 101 16.02 4.33 -10.17
C ASP A 101 15.75 5.73 -10.75
N PRO A 102 16.71 6.37 -11.45
CA PRO A 102 16.51 7.68 -12.03
C PRO A 102 15.37 7.77 -13.03
N ALA A 103 15.00 6.66 -13.68
CA ALA A 103 13.88 6.60 -14.63
C ALA A 103 12.50 6.57 -13.94
N LYS A 104 12.45 6.40 -12.62
CA LYS A 104 11.20 6.33 -11.84
C LYS A 104 10.90 7.66 -11.15
N PRO A 105 9.62 8.04 -11.07
CA PRO A 105 9.22 9.31 -10.49
C PRO A 105 9.47 9.35 -8.98
N CYS A 106 9.56 10.58 -8.46
CA CYS A 106 9.51 10.89 -7.04
C CYS A 106 8.06 10.95 -6.58
N LEU A 107 7.77 10.27 -5.48
CA LEU A 107 6.44 10.07 -4.92
C LEU A 107 6.37 10.59 -3.47
N TYR A 108 5.15 10.90 -3.04
CA TYR A 108 4.74 11.07 -1.65
C TYR A 108 3.62 10.07 -1.34
N VAL A 109 3.71 9.40 -0.19
CA VAL A 109 2.65 8.50 0.31
C VAL A 109 2.12 9.08 1.61
N GLY A 110 0.80 9.05 1.78
CA GLY A 110 0.14 9.46 3.02
C GLY A 110 -1.20 8.78 3.19
N MET A 111 -1.83 8.99 4.35
CA MET A 111 -3.21 8.58 4.63
C MET A 111 -4.11 9.73 5.07
N SER A 112 -5.42 9.59 4.87
CA SER A 112 -6.42 10.57 5.28
C SER A 112 -7.80 9.94 5.48
N TRP A 113 -8.64 10.59 6.27
CA TRP A 113 -10.08 10.29 6.31
C TRP A 113 -10.83 10.93 5.14
N HIS A 114 -10.24 11.95 4.51
CA HIS A 114 -10.76 12.53 3.27
C HIS A 114 -10.53 11.58 2.09
N THR A 115 -11.24 11.82 1.00
CA THR A 115 -10.92 11.19 -0.27
C THR A 115 -9.51 11.61 -0.73
N PRO A 116 -8.80 10.77 -1.50
CA PRO A 116 -7.52 11.12 -2.09
C PRO A 116 -7.55 12.45 -2.86
N GLU A 117 -8.64 12.71 -3.58
CA GLU A 117 -8.86 13.91 -4.39
C GLU A 117 -9.00 15.17 -3.52
N GLU A 118 -9.85 15.12 -2.48
CA GLU A 118 -9.98 16.20 -1.51
C GLU A 118 -8.66 16.48 -0.79
N ARG A 119 -7.97 15.42 -0.36
CA ARG A 119 -6.69 15.56 0.35
C ARG A 119 -5.60 16.14 -0.56
N PHE A 120 -5.58 15.74 -1.83
CA PHE A 120 -4.70 16.32 -2.82
C PHE A 120 -4.97 17.81 -3.01
N ALA A 121 -6.24 18.21 -3.18
CA ALA A 121 -6.63 19.62 -3.30
C ALA A 121 -6.21 20.44 -2.07
N GLN A 122 -6.36 19.89 -0.85
CA GLN A 122 -5.88 20.53 0.38
C GLN A 122 -4.36 20.78 0.36
N HIS A 123 -3.56 19.80 -0.08
CA HIS A 123 -2.11 19.99 -0.22
C HIS A 123 -1.76 21.05 -1.26
N MET A 124 -2.49 21.11 -2.37
CA MET A 124 -2.28 22.11 -3.43
C MET A 124 -2.62 23.52 -2.96
N ALA A 125 -3.72 23.68 -2.22
CA ALA A 125 -4.12 24.95 -1.61
C ALA A 125 -3.10 25.45 -0.58
N GLY A 126 -2.39 24.53 0.08
CA GLY A 126 -1.36 24.85 1.08
C GLY A 126 -1.93 25.03 2.49
N GLY A 127 -1.12 25.58 3.39
CA GLY A 127 -1.47 25.79 4.81
C GLY A 127 -0.89 24.74 5.75
N VAL A 128 -1.32 24.78 7.01
CA VAL A 128 -0.74 24.00 8.13
C VAL A 128 -0.82 22.49 7.91
N LEU A 129 -1.88 22.02 7.24
CA LEU A 129 -2.09 20.60 6.99
C LEU A 129 -1.39 20.11 5.71
N ALA A 130 -0.77 20.98 4.93
CA ALA A 130 -0.12 20.60 3.68
C ALA A 130 1.27 20.01 3.97
N ALA A 131 1.54 18.83 3.42
CA ALA A 131 2.85 18.19 3.54
C ALA A 131 3.88 19.05 2.79
N ARG A 132 4.98 19.37 3.47
CA ARG A 132 6.01 20.30 2.99
C ARG A 132 6.44 20.01 1.55
N TYR A 133 6.76 18.75 1.23
CA TYR A 133 7.24 18.38 -0.10
C TYR A 133 6.13 18.36 -1.14
N VAL A 134 4.92 17.92 -0.78
CA VAL A 134 3.78 17.97 -1.70
C VAL A 134 3.51 19.42 -2.12
N HIS A 135 3.44 20.33 -1.16
CA HIS A 135 3.17 21.73 -1.46
C HIS A 135 4.34 22.44 -2.17
N ARG A 136 5.59 22.24 -1.71
CA ARG A 136 6.78 22.87 -2.30
C ARG A 136 7.04 22.40 -3.73
N TYR A 137 6.82 21.11 -4.02
CA TYR A 137 7.10 20.48 -5.31
C TYR A 137 5.81 20.14 -6.08
N ARG A 138 4.77 20.97 -5.91
CA ARG A 138 3.43 20.77 -6.49
C ARG A 138 3.34 20.99 -8.01
N GLN A 139 4.32 21.64 -8.62
CA GLN A 139 4.26 21.95 -10.05
C GLN A 139 4.35 20.66 -10.88
N GLY A 140 3.27 20.33 -11.59
CA GLY A 140 3.12 19.06 -12.31
C GLY A 140 2.77 17.86 -11.42
N ALA A 141 2.48 18.09 -10.14
CA ALA A 141 2.09 17.02 -9.23
C ALA A 141 0.72 16.44 -9.61
N ARG A 142 0.56 15.13 -9.43
CA ARG A 142 -0.69 14.42 -9.75
C ARG A 142 -0.89 13.21 -8.85
N LEU A 143 -2.15 12.84 -8.64
CA LEU A 143 -2.47 11.57 -7.99
C LEU A 143 -2.09 10.39 -8.89
N ARG A 144 -1.44 9.40 -8.29
CA ARG A 144 -1.10 8.12 -8.91
C ARG A 144 -2.06 7.04 -8.44
N GLY A 145 -3.33 7.16 -8.85
CA GLY A 145 -4.39 6.24 -8.46
C GLY A 145 -4.08 4.78 -8.77
N ASP A 146 -3.35 4.53 -9.85
CA ASP A 146 -2.81 3.23 -10.24
C ASP A 146 -1.94 2.57 -9.16
N LEU A 147 -1.36 3.36 -8.26
CA LEU A 147 -0.51 2.87 -7.18
C LEU A 147 -1.25 2.64 -5.86
N PHE A 148 -2.54 2.97 -5.71
CA PHE A 148 -3.19 2.82 -4.40
C PHE A 148 -4.70 2.61 -4.40
N GLN A 149 -5.44 2.96 -5.46
CA GLN A 149 -6.90 2.98 -5.42
C GLN A 149 -7.50 1.62 -5.08
N HIS A 150 -6.91 0.52 -5.58
CA HIS A 150 -7.35 -0.85 -5.33
C HIS A 150 -7.17 -1.33 -3.88
N LEU A 151 -6.45 -0.56 -3.06
CA LEU A 151 -6.24 -0.83 -1.65
C LEU A 151 -7.30 -0.15 -0.77
N ASN A 152 -7.95 0.90 -1.27
CA ASN A 152 -8.92 1.68 -0.52
C ASN A 152 -10.36 1.14 -0.66
N PRO A 153 -11.27 1.47 0.28
CA PRO A 153 -11.01 2.15 1.56
C PRO A 153 -10.51 1.18 2.63
N MET A 154 -9.94 1.75 3.69
CA MET A 154 -9.42 1.04 4.87
C MET A 154 -9.95 1.66 6.15
N HIS A 155 -9.81 0.93 7.25
CA HIS A 155 -9.94 1.53 8.58
C HIS A 155 -8.64 2.21 8.99
N LYS A 156 -8.72 3.14 9.95
CA LYS A 156 -7.62 4.02 10.36
C LYS A 156 -6.29 3.29 10.61
N ARG A 157 -6.29 2.28 11.49
CA ARG A 157 -5.07 1.56 11.85
C ARG A 157 -4.47 0.81 10.67
N LEU A 158 -5.31 0.19 9.83
CA LEU A 158 -4.84 -0.50 8.62
C LEU A 158 -4.29 0.50 7.59
N ALA A 159 -4.93 1.66 7.43
CA ALA A 159 -4.44 2.72 6.55
C ALA A 159 -3.06 3.25 6.98
N ALA A 160 -2.83 3.41 8.29
CA ALA A 160 -1.54 3.84 8.82
C ALA A 160 -0.43 2.81 8.57
N LEU A 161 -0.71 1.52 8.80
CA LEU A 161 0.24 0.43 8.50
C LEU A 161 0.47 0.32 6.99
N MET A 162 -0.59 0.45 6.19
CA MET A 162 -0.49 0.40 4.74
C MET A 162 0.28 1.59 4.16
N GLU A 163 0.18 2.78 4.73
CA GLU A 163 0.99 3.94 4.30
C GLU A 163 2.49 3.60 4.33
N VAL A 164 2.94 3.02 5.44
CA VAL A 164 4.34 2.61 5.65
C VAL A 164 4.70 1.46 4.71
N GLU A 165 3.92 0.39 4.71
CA GLU A 165 4.12 -0.79 3.86
C GLU A 165 4.17 -0.39 2.38
N ARG A 166 3.26 0.46 1.92
CA ARG A 166 3.21 0.92 0.53
C ARG A 166 4.42 1.75 0.16
N ALA A 167 4.89 2.61 1.08
CA ALA A 167 6.12 3.36 0.86
C ALA A 167 7.34 2.44 0.73
N HIS A 168 7.46 1.41 1.58
CA HIS A 168 8.53 0.41 1.47
C HIS A 168 8.48 -0.36 0.14
N GLN A 169 7.30 -0.83 -0.27
CA GLN A 169 7.11 -1.53 -1.54
C GLN A 169 7.55 -0.67 -2.74
N LEU A 170 7.10 0.59 -2.78
CA LEU A 170 7.43 1.51 -3.87
C LEU A 170 8.94 1.82 -3.91
N ARG A 171 9.60 1.98 -2.76
CA ARG A 171 11.07 2.12 -2.71
C ARG A 171 11.78 0.86 -3.21
N GLY A 172 11.30 -0.32 -2.83
CA GLY A 172 11.82 -1.60 -3.33
C GLY A 172 11.67 -1.77 -4.84
N LEU A 173 10.64 -1.16 -5.42
CA LEU A 173 10.47 -1.05 -6.86
C LEU A 173 11.33 0.06 -7.50
N GLY A 174 12.16 0.78 -6.75
CA GLY A 174 13.07 1.81 -7.27
C GLY A 174 12.45 3.21 -7.42
N PHE A 175 11.21 3.44 -6.98
CA PHE A 175 10.67 4.80 -6.92
C PHE A 175 11.38 5.63 -5.85
N GLY A 176 11.48 6.95 -6.06
CA GLY A 176 11.78 7.86 -4.97
C GLY A 176 10.52 8.05 -4.14
N VAL A 177 10.56 7.85 -2.82
CA VAL A 177 9.36 7.93 -1.98
C VAL A 177 9.64 8.68 -0.69
N TRP A 178 8.77 9.64 -0.40
CA TRP A 178 8.67 10.26 0.92
C TRP A 178 7.39 9.84 1.63
N GLN A 179 7.55 9.49 2.90
CA GLN A 179 6.48 9.14 3.82
C GLN A 179 6.91 9.66 5.20
N LYS A 180 6.18 10.66 5.71
CA LYS A 180 6.35 11.28 7.04
C LYS A 180 5.06 11.97 7.45
#